data_AF-F9PEI7-F1
#
_entry.id   AF-F9PEI7-F1
#
_cell.length_a   1.000
_cell.length_b   1.000
_cell.length_c   1.000
_cell.angle_alpha   90.00
_cell.angle_beta   90.00
_cell.angle_gamma   90.00
#
_symmetry.space_group_name_H-M   'P 1'
#
loop_
_entity.id
_entity.type
_entity.pdbx_description
1 polymer ?
#
loop_
_entity_poly.entity_id
_entity_poly.type
_entity_poly.pdbx_seq_one_letter_code
_entity_poly.pdbx_strand_id
1 'polypeptide(L)'
;MEGYPYQAHLVEFLNSSDSIHNVFWLDGSWGSGKTFFIKTFFENQIYKKKEIYYISCFGIKTREQAEKILINEIEKQSILGNLDFIPLVGGVFKWFFKTVGTDLMKRDSIIIFDDFERVSYTETSDNPSDYNDILGYIDYLSENKRFKIIVILNSEEIKLTKENLINHKFKLNHNRMASTEEVIDNILKKVS
;
A
#
# COMPACT_ATOMS: atom_id res chain seq x y z
N MET A 1 6.68 25.02 14.46
CA MET A 1 6.93 24.04 13.39
C MET A 1 6.40 22.70 13.87
N GLU A 2 5.08 22.49 13.84
CA GLU A 2 4.40 21.24 14.21
C GLU A 2 3.08 21.19 13.43
N GLY A 3 2.86 20.14 12.63
CA GLY A 3 1.61 19.94 11.88
C GLY A 3 1.71 20.02 10.35
N TYR A 4 2.79 19.56 9.73
CA TYR A 4 2.73 19.21 8.30
C TYR A 4 1.90 17.92 8.17
N PRO A 5 0.71 17.99 7.56
CA PRO A 5 -0.26 16.91 7.64
C PRO A 5 0.12 15.85 6.59
N TYR A 6 -0.09 14.56 6.90
CA TYR A 6 0.31 13.38 6.10
C TYR A 6 -0.04 13.45 4.60
N GLN A 7 -1.02 14.29 4.23
CA GLN A 7 -1.37 14.66 2.86
C GLN A 7 -0.19 15.26 2.09
N ALA A 8 0.56 16.18 2.70
CA ALA A 8 1.69 16.84 2.05
C ALA A 8 2.82 15.84 1.75
N HIS A 9 3.10 14.95 2.70
CA HIS A 9 4.09 13.89 2.50
C HIS A 9 3.64 12.87 1.44
N LEU A 10 2.34 12.57 1.37
CA LEU A 10 1.79 11.73 0.31
C LEU A 10 1.96 12.41 -1.06
N VAL A 11 1.65 13.69 -1.19
CA VAL A 11 1.83 14.45 -2.43
C VAL A 11 3.31 14.51 -2.83
N GLU A 12 4.22 14.76 -1.89
CA GLU A 12 5.66 14.75 -2.13
C GLU A 12 6.15 13.38 -2.61
N PHE A 13 5.76 12.31 -1.90
CA PHE A 13 6.04 10.93 -2.29
C PHE A 13 5.52 10.62 -3.69
N LEU A 14 4.32 11.06 -4.03
CA LEU A 14 3.71 10.84 -5.35
C LEU A 14 4.40 11.63 -6.47
N ASN A 15 5.06 12.74 -6.17
CA ASN A 15 5.78 13.56 -7.16
C ASN A 15 7.29 13.28 -7.25
N SER A 16 7.88 12.52 -6.32
CA SER A 16 9.32 12.22 -6.35
C SER A 16 9.67 11.23 -7.48
N SER A 17 10.63 11.58 -8.35
CA SER A 17 11.12 10.73 -9.43
C SER A 17 12.19 9.71 -9.00
N ASP A 18 12.86 9.97 -7.88
CA ASP A 18 14.04 9.22 -7.42
C ASP A 18 13.99 8.87 -5.93
N SER A 19 12.82 8.49 -5.43
CA SER A 19 12.73 7.95 -4.07
C SER A 19 13.50 6.63 -3.99
N ILE A 20 14.54 6.60 -3.15
CA ILE A 20 15.27 5.39 -2.74
C ILE A 20 14.30 4.36 -2.11
N HIS A 21 13.16 4.84 -1.60
CA HIS A 21 12.10 4.04 -1.01
C HIS A 21 10.77 4.35 -1.71
N ASN A 22 10.34 3.47 -2.62
CA ASN A 22 9.06 3.59 -3.33
C ASN A 22 7.86 3.08 -2.50
N VAL A 23 7.94 3.17 -1.17
CA VAL A 23 6.91 2.71 -0.24
C VAL A 23 6.54 3.83 0.72
N PHE A 24 5.25 4.16 0.76
CA PHE A 24 4.64 5.11 1.68
C PHE A 24 3.78 4.36 2.70
N TRP A 25 4.15 4.45 3.98
CA TRP A 25 3.42 3.82 5.07
C TRP A 25 2.44 4.84 5.69
N LEU A 26 1.14 4.60 5.55
CA LEU A 26 0.08 5.40 6.16
C LEU A 26 -0.45 4.69 7.41
N ASP A 27 0.07 5.08 8.57
CA ASP A 27 -0.20 4.46 9.86
C ASP A 27 -1.28 5.21 10.65
N GLY A 28 -2.16 4.48 11.35
CA GLY A 28 -3.17 5.06 12.23
C GLY A 28 -4.13 4.03 12.81
N SER A 29 -4.84 4.40 13.87
CA SER A 29 -5.76 3.52 14.61
C SER A 29 -6.95 3.05 13.76
N TRP A 30 -7.63 1.98 14.19
CA TRP A 30 -8.96 1.64 13.69
C TRP A 30 -9.90 2.84 13.76
N GLY A 31 -10.76 3.02 12.74
CA GLY A 31 -11.72 4.13 12.70
C GLY A 31 -11.14 5.51 12.36
N SER A 32 -9.82 5.67 12.24
CA SER A 32 -9.20 6.97 11.90
C SER A 32 -9.51 7.46 10.47
N GLY A 33 -10.01 6.58 9.58
CA GLY A 33 -10.43 6.94 8.22
C GLY A 33 -9.36 6.79 7.14
N LYS A 34 -8.25 6.06 7.39
CA LYS A 34 -7.12 5.91 6.45
C LYS A 34 -7.54 5.47 5.04
N THR A 35 -8.31 4.40 4.95
CA THR A 35 -8.83 3.85 3.69
C THR A 35 -9.74 4.84 2.97
N PHE A 36 -10.60 5.53 3.72
CA PHE A 36 -11.48 6.57 3.17
C PHE A 36 -10.66 7.74 2.62
N PHE A 37 -9.67 8.20 3.39
CA PHE A 37 -8.77 9.27 2.98
C PHE A 37 -8.05 8.94 1.65
N ILE A 38 -7.44 7.76 1.52
CA ILE A 38 -6.73 7.37 0.29
C ILE A 38 -7.68 7.25 -0.90
N LYS A 39 -8.87 6.65 -0.71
CA LYS A 39 -9.88 6.56 -1.77
C LYS A 39 -10.33 7.94 -2.23
N THR A 40 -10.74 8.79 -1.30
CA THR A 40 -11.19 10.16 -1.60
C THR A 40 -10.08 11.02 -2.18
N PHE A 41 -8.83 10.87 -1.70
CA PHE A 41 -7.68 11.58 -2.25
C PHE A 41 -7.57 11.30 -3.75
N PHE A 42 -7.50 10.03 -4.14
CA PHE A 42 -7.33 9.67 -5.55
C PHE A 42 -8.56 9.89 -6.42
N GLU A 43 -9.78 9.81 -5.87
CA GLU A 43 -11.00 10.17 -6.60
C GLU A 43 -10.99 11.64 -7.07
N ASN A 44 -10.29 12.52 -6.35
CA ASN A 44 -10.21 13.96 -6.63
C ASN A 44 -8.92 14.39 -7.35
N GLN A 45 -8.04 13.46 -7.75
CA GLN A 45 -6.81 13.77 -8.48
C GLN A 45 -6.90 13.44 -9.98
N ILE A 46 -5.98 13.99 -10.77
CA ILE A 46 -5.82 13.70 -12.21
C ILE A 46 -5.35 12.26 -12.46
N TYR A 47 -4.92 11.53 -11.42
CA TYR A 47 -4.64 10.11 -11.50
C TYR A 47 -5.86 9.38 -12.06
N LYS A 48 -5.72 8.80 -13.25
CA LYS A 48 -6.81 8.04 -13.83
C LYS A 48 -7.01 6.81 -12.96
N LYS A 49 -8.27 6.53 -12.58
CA LYS A 49 -8.70 5.32 -11.84
C LYS A 49 -8.11 4.00 -12.37
N LYS A 50 -7.58 3.97 -13.61
CA LYS A 50 -6.97 2.82 -14.27
C LYS A 50 -5.53 2.50 -13.84
N GLU A 51 -4.90 3.35 -13.02
CA GLU A 51 -3.48 3.25 -12.66
C GLU A 51 -3.30 3.06 -11.14
N ILE A 52 -4.37 2.72 -10.41
CA ILE A 52 -4.37 2.60 -8.95
C ILE A 52 -4.95 1.24 -8.56
N TYR A 53 -4.12 0.32 -8.08
CA TYR A 53 -4.52 -1.06 -7.80
C TYR A 53 -4.60 -1.32 -6.30
N TYR A 54 -5.76 -1.70 -5.81
CA TYR A 54 -5.97 -2.04 -4.40
C TYR A 54 -5.79 -3.54 -4.16
N ILE A 55 -4.98 -3.88 -3.17
CA ILE A 55 -4.81 -5.23 -2.63
C ILE A 55 -5.28 -5.18 -1.19
N SER A 56 -6.40 -5.84 -0.88
CA SER A 56 -6.78 -6.07 0.52
C SER A 56 -5.88 -7.13 1.11
N CYS A 57 -5.19 -6.81 2.19
CA CYS A 57 -4.31 -7.74 2.89
C CYS A 57 -5.08 -8.75 3.75
N PHE A 58 -6.41 -8.60 3.89
CA PHE A 58 -7.22 -9.44 4.75
C PHE A 58 -7.08 -10.93 4.44
N GLY A 59 -6.46 -11.69 5.35
CA GLY A 59 -6.31 -13.14 5.25
C GLY A 59 -5.32 -13.61 4.19
N ILE A 60 -4.47 -12.73 3.65
CA ILE A 60 -3.38 -13.14 2.74
C ILE A 60 -2.33 -13.92 3.53
N LYS A 61 -2.03 -15.14 3.09
CA LYS A 61 -1.00 -15.99 3.72
C LYS A 61 0.20 -16.23 2.83
N THR A 62 0.04 -16.11 1.51
CA THR A 62 1.12 -16.37 0.57
C THR A 62 1.24 -15.27 -0.47
N ARG A 63 2.45 -15.15 -1.01
CA ARG A 63 2.74 -14.22 -2.11
C ARG A 63 1.86 -14.45 -3.34
N GLU A 64 1.59 -15.71 -3.69
CA GLU A 64 0.77 -16.06 -4.87
C GLU A 64 -0.67 -15.54 -4.74
N GLN A 65 -1.21 -15.47 -3.52
CA GLN A 65 -2.53 -14.89 -3.28
C GLN A 65 -2.52 -13.39 -3.56
N ALA A 66 -1.50 -12.66 -3.06
CA ALA A 66 -1.34 -11.23 -3.33
C ALA A 66 -1.15 -10.96 -4.84
N GLU A 67 -0.35 -11.77 -5.53
CA GLU A 67 -0.15 -11.67 -6.98
C GLU A 67 -1.46 -11.85 -7.76
N LYS A 68 -2.28 -12.85 -7.40
CA LYS A 68 -3.59 -13.07 -8.02
C LYS A 68 -4.55 -11.89 -7.79
N ILE A 69 -4.57 -11.33 -6.58
CA ILE A 69 -5.42 -10.17 -6.26
C ILE A 69 -5.01 -8.98 -7.12
N LEU A 70 -3.70 -8.70 -7.23
CA LEU A 70 -3.19 -7.61 -8.06
C LEU A 70 -3.62 -7.80 -9.53
N ILE A 71 -3.39 -8.98 -10.11
CA ILE A 71 -3.75 -9.30 -11.50
C ILE A 71 -5.25 -9.06 -11.73
N ASN A 72 -6.10 -9.60 -10.87
CA ASN A 72 -7.56 -9.41 -10.98
C ASN A 72 -7.94 -7.92 -10.94
N GLU A 73 -7.26 -7.11 -10.12
CA GLU A 73 -7.54 -5.67 -10.02
C GLU A 73 -7.14 -4.92 -11.29
N ILE A 74 -6.02 -5.31 -11.91
CA ILE A 74 -5.56 -4.75 -13.19
C ILE A 74 -6.53 -5.11 -14.32
N GLU A 75 -7.00 -6.36 -14.35
CA GLU A 75 -7.97 -6.83 -15.33
C GLU A 75 -9.28 -6.04 -15.25
N LYS A 76 -9.82 -5.85 -14.04
CA LYS A 76 -11.03 -5.06 -13.81
C LYS A 76 -10.91 -3.63 -14.34
N GLN A 77 -9.74 -3.01 -14.20
CA GLN A 77 -9.52 -1.62 -14.61
C GLN A 77 -9.27 -1.45 -16.11
N SER A 78 -8.92 -2.53 -16.80
CA SER A 78 -8.52 -2.48 -18.20
C SER A 78 -9.70 -2.44 -19.18
N ILE A 79 -10.86 -3.06 -18.90
CA ILE A 79 -12.10 -3.11 -19.74
C ILE A 79 -11.87 -3.10 -21.27
N LEU A 80 -10.80 -3.72 -21.78
CA LEU A 80 -10.52 -3.82 -23.22
C LEU A 80 -9.51 -4.94 -23.50
N GLY A 81 -10.00 -6.05 -24.02
CA GLY A 81 -9.20 -7.06 -24.72
C GLY A 81 -8.97 -8.35 -23.94
N ASN A 82 -9.38 -9.47 -24.56
CA ASN A 82 -9.09 -10.84 -24.15
C ASN A 82 -7.67 -10.98 -23.60
N LEU A 83 -7.54 -11.15 -22.29
CA LEU A 83 -6.35 -11.74 -21.70
C LEU A 83 -6.59 -13.24 -21.58
N ASP A 84 -6.84 -13.87 -22.74
CA ASP A 84 -6.95 -15.31 -22.83
C ASP A 84 -5.57 -15.90 -22.50
N PHE A 85 -5.52 -16.59 -21.36
CA PHE A 85 -4.44 -17.44 -20.89
C PHE A 85 -3.34 -16.76 -20.05
N ILE A 86 -3.45 -16.92 -18.73
CA ILE A 86 -2.33 -16.84 -17.79
C ILE A 86 -1.60 -18.20 -17.85
N PRO A 87 -0.43 -18.33 -18.51
CA PRO A 87 0.31 -19.58 -18.49
C PRO A 87 0.85 -19.84 -17.09
N LEU A 88 0.40 -20.93 -16.46
CA LEU A 88 0.91 -21.40 -15.16
C LEU A 88 2.40 -21.79 -15.21
N VAL A 89 2.94 -22.02 -16.41
CA VAL A 89 4.34 -22.40 -16.63
C VAL A 89 5.18 -21.15 -16.89
N GLY A 90 5.87 -20.67 -15.85
CA GLY A 90 6.78 -19.51 -15.93
C GLY A 90 6.58 -18.41 -14.88
N GLY A 91 5.60 -18.57 -13.99
CA GLY A 91 5.27 -17.63 -12.92
C GLY A 91 4.37 -16.48 -13.39
N VAL A 92 3.20 -16.36 -12.77
CA VAL A 92 2.21 -15.29 -13.05
C VAL A 92 2.83 -13.90 -12.95
N PHE A 93 3.85 -13.75 -12.11
CA PHE A 93 4.63 -12.54 -11.92
C PHE A 93 5.46 -12.14 -13.15
N LYS A 94 6.19 -13.08 -13.77
CA LYS A 94 7.02 -12.78 -14.95
C LYS A 94 6.13 -12.37 -16.12
N TRP A 95 4.98 -13.02 -16.23
CA TRP A 95 3.96 -12.64 -17.18
C TRP A 95 3.37 -11.26 -16.85
N PHE A 96 3.05 -10.97 -15.58
CA PHE A 96 2.61 -9.64 -15.15
C PHE A 96 3.60 -8.56 -15.59
N PHE A 97 4.90 -8.71 -15.30
CA PHE A 97 5.92 -7.73 -15.72
C PHE A 97 6.12 -7.63 -17.23
N LYS A 98 5.92 -8.73 -17.96
CA LYS A 98 5.94 -8.71 -19.43
C LYS A 98 4.76 -7.91 -19.97
N THR A 99 3.55 -8.20 -19.49
CA THR A 99 2.28 -7.54 -19.86
C THR A 99 2.28 -6.05 -19.49
N VAL A 100 2.75 -5.72 -18.28
CA VAL A 100 2.99 -4.35 -17.77
C VAL A 100 4.07 -3.65 -18.58
N GLY A 101 5.18 -4.33 -18.87
CA GLY A 101 6.34 -3.79 -19.56
C GLY A 101 6.13 -3.55 -21.06
N THR A 102 5.17 -4.23 -21.68
CA THR A 102 4.88 -4.10 -23.11
C THR A 102 3.80 -3.08 -23.46
N ASP A 103 2.78 -2.80 -22.63
CA ASP A 103 1.79 -1.75 -22.97
C ASP A 103 0.73 -1.35 -21.92
N LEU A 104 0.63 -1.99 -20.73
CA LEU A 104 -0.59 -1.88 -19.91
C LEU A 104 -0.51 -1.02 -18.64
N MET A 105 0.69 -0.75 -18.10
CA MET A 105 0.87 0.18 -16.99
C MET A 105 1.70 1.37 -17.44
N LYS A 106 1.10 2.57 -17.38
CA LYS A 106 1.82 3.79 -17.69
C LYS A 106 2.85 4.09 -16.59
N ARG A 107 3.71 5.07 -16.86
CA ARG A 107 4.61 5.62 -15.84
C ARG A 107 3.74 6.02 -14.63
N ASP A 108 4.17 5.66 -13.43
CA ASP A 108 3.57 6.05 -12.15
C ASP A 108 2.35 5.24 -11.65
N SER A 109 2.28 3.93 -11.92
CA SER A 109 1.28 3.05 -11.30
C SER A 109 1.38 3.03 -9.78
N ILE A 110 0.23 3.09 -9.11
CA ILE A 110 0.12 3.09 -7.66
C ILE A 110 -0.47 1.76 -7.19
N ILE A 111 0.21 1.06 -6.30
CA ILE A 111 -0.28 -0.19 -5.69
C ILE A 111 -0.52 0.08 -4.21
N ILE A 112 -1.74 -0.18 -3.75
CA ILE A 112 -2.19 0.14 -2.40
C ILE A 112 -2.48 -1.17 -1.67
N PHE A 113 -1.71 -1.46 -0.63
CA PHE A 113 -1.95 -2.54 0.31
C PHE A 113 -2.81 -2.00 1.46
N ASP A 114 -4.06 -2.44 1.55
CA ASP A 114 -5.03 -1.96 2.54
C ASP A 114 -5.24 -2.99 3.65
N ASP A 115 -5.57 -2.52 4.86
CA ASP A 115 -5.72 -3.35 6.07
C ASP A 115 -4.51 -4.28 6.32
N PHE A 116 -3.28 -3.76 6.23
CA PHE A 116 -2.06 -4.58 6.33
C PHE A 116 -1.98 -5.37 7.64
N GLU A 117 -2.46 -4.82 8.74
CA GLU A 117 -2.56 -5.51 10.04
C GLU A 117 -3.46 -6.75 10.03
N ARG A 118 -4.21 -7.01 8.94
CA ARG A 118 -5.11 -8.15 8.80
C ARG A 118 -4.58 -9.27 7.91
N VAL A 119 -3.28 -9.28 7.57
CA VAL A 119 -2.61 -10.37 6.82
C VAL A 119 -2.93 -11.74 7.42
N SER A 120 -2.76 -11.87 8.73
CA SER A 120 -3.12 -13.07 9.47
C SER A 120 -4.27 -12.75 10.42
N TYR A 121 -5.46 -13.26 10.12
CA TYR A 121 -6.60 -13.19 11.05
C TYR A 121 -6.51 -14.32 12.08
N THR A 122 -5.36 -14.45 12.75
CA THR A 122 -5.23 -15.30 13.92
C THR A 122 -5.63 -14.45 15.12
N GLU A 123 -6.63 -14.88 15.88
CA GLU A 123 -7.20 -14.13 17.02
C GLU A 123 -6.18 -13.87 18.15
N THR A 124 -4.97 -14.42 18.05
CA THR A 124 -3.96 -14.33 19.09
C THR A 124 -2.55 -14.18 18.51
N SER A 125 -1.96 -13.03 18.85
CA SER A 125 -0.57 -12.59 18.68
C SER A 125 -0.13 -12.17 17.27
N ASP A 126 0.32 -10.92 17.19
CA ASP A 126 1.17 -10.40 16.13
C ASP A 126 2.41 -11.29 15.95
N ASN A 127 2.42 -12.08 14.88
CA ASN A 127 3.50 -12.97 14.54
C ASN A 127 4.25 -12.47 13.29
N PRO A 128 5.50 -11.97 13.44
CA PRO A 128 6.28 -11.45 12.33
C PRO A 128 6.41 -12.42 11.14
N SER A 129 6.46 -13.74 11.37
CA SER A 129 6.61 -14.69 10.28
C SER A 129 5.46 -14.65 9.27
N ASP A 130 4.26 -14.31 9.73
CA ASP A 130 3.06 -14.26 8.90
C ASP A 130 3.14 -13.15 7.85
N TYR A 131 4.01 -12.15 8.07
CA TYR A 131 4.21 -11.00 7.19
C TYR A 131 5.35 -11.17 6.20
N ASN A 132 6.20 -12.21 6.34
CA ASN A 132 7.41 -12.35 5.52
C ASN A 132 7.11 -12.38 4.02
N ASP A 133 6.09 -13.13 3.60
CA ASP A 133 5.74 -13.27 2.18
C ASP A 133 5.22 -11.96 1.59
N ILE A 134 4.32 -11.28 2.29
CA ILE A 134 3.73 -10.02 1.83
C ILE A 134 4.75 -8.87 1.87
N LEU A 135 5.61 -8.80 2.88
CA LEU A 135 6.72 -7.83 2.96
C LEU A 135 7.80 -8.13 1.92
N GLY A 136 8.06 -9.40 1.63
CA GLY A 136 8.91 -9.81 0.51
C GLY A 136 8.34 -9.37 -0.83
N TYR A 137 7.02 -9.45 -0.99
CA TYR A 137 6.33 -9.02 -2.19
C TYR A 137 6.32 -7.50 -2.36
N ILE A 138 6.00 -6.74 -1.30
CA ILE A 138 6.03 -5.27 -1.29
C ILE A 138 7.43 -4.75 -1.65
N ASP A 139 8.46 -5.30 -1.01
CA ASP A 139 9.86 -4.93 -1.27
C ASP A 139 10.22 -5.13 -2.73
N TYR A 140 9.91 -6.31 -3.25
CA TYR A 140 10.17 -6.65 -4.64
C TYR A 140 9.42 -5.77 -5.65
N LEU A 141 8.15 -5.42 -5.38
CA LEU A 141 7.42 -4.47 -6.22
C LEU A 141 8.04 -3.07 -6.16
N SER A 142 8.53 -2.66 -4.98
CA SER A 142 9.12 -1.33 -4.76
C SER A 142 10.46 -1.12 -5.49
N GLU A 143 11.18 -2.19 -5.83
CA GLU A 143 12.39 -2.13 -6.66
C GLU A 143 12.11 -1.59 -8.07
N ASN A 144 10.89 -1.79 -8.59
CA ASN A 144 10.50 -1.22 -9.86
C ASN A 144 10.15 0.26 -9.66
N LYS A 145 11.05 1.16 -10.09
CA LYS A 145 10.87 2.62 -10.02
C LYS A 145 9.59 3.17 -10.66
N ARG A 146 8.91 2.39 -11.50
CA ARG A 146 7.62 2.79 -12.10
C ARG A 146 6.43 2.61 -11.16
N PHE A 147 6.61 1.89 -10.05
CA PHE A 147 5.58 1.60 -9.07
C PHE A 147 5.77 2.46 -7.84
N LYS A 148 4.67 3.05 -7.37
CA LYS A 148 4.57 3.67 -6.05
C LYS A 148 3.70 2.81 -5.18
N ILE A 149 4.25 2.36 -4.06
CA ILE A 149 3.54 1.50 -3.12
C ILE A 149 3.03 2.35 -1.97
N ILE A 150 1.76 2.19 -1.62
CA ILE A 150 1.17 2.74 -0.41
C ILE A 150 0.73 1.57 0.45
N VAL A 151 1.14 1.55 1.72
CA VAL A 151 0.71 0.54 2.69
C VAL A 151 -0.08 1.24 3.78
N ILE A 152 -1.34 0.85 3.92
CA ILE A 152 -2.25 1.34 4.97
C ILE A 152 -2.24 0.33 6.10
N LEU A 153 -1.91 0.79 7.31
CA LEU A 153 -1.78 -0.08 8.47
C LEU A 153 -2.29 0.57 9.76
N ASN A 154 -2.65 -0.28 10.72
CA ASN A 154 -2.68 0.05 12.14
C ASN A 154 -1.50 -0.63 12.84
N SER A 155 -0.43 0.12 13.08
CA SER A 155 0.76 -0.46 13.67
C SER A 155 0.62 -0.90 15.13
N GLU A 156 -0.39 -0.42 15.84
CA GLU A 156 -0.64 -0.86 17.23
C GLU A 156 -1.08 -2.33 17.31
N GLU A 157 -1.64 -2.88 16.23
CA GLU A 157 -2.00 -4.31 16.12
C GLU A 157 -0.82 -5.20 15.76
N ILE A 158 0.28 -4.62 15.24
CA ILE A 158 1.41 -5.35 14.66
C ILE A 158 2.78 -4.85 15.15
N LYS A 159 2.89 -4.59 16.46
CA LYS A 159 4.08 -3.99 17.09
C LYS A 159 5.37 -4.78 16.90
N LEU A 160 5.37 -6.08 17.17
CA LEU A 160 6.52 -6.97 16.97
C LEU A 160 6.90 -7.05 15.49
N THR A 161 5.92 -7.11 14.59
CA THR A 161 6.18 -7.10 13.14
C THR A 161 6.80 -5.77 12.71
N LYS A 162 6.27 -4.64 13.20
CA LYS A 162 6.80 -3.31 12.93
C LYS A 162 8.24 -3.16 13.40
N GLU A 163 8.52 -3.56 14.62
CA GLU A 163 9.86 -3.47 15.21
C GLU A 163 10.86 -4.39 14.51
N ASN A 164 10.52 -5.68 14.34
CA ASN A 164 11.47 -6.69 13.88
C ASN A 164 11.66 -6.71 12.36
N LEU A 165 10.61 -6.40 11.59
CA LEU A 165 10.66 -6.53 10.13
C LEU A 165 10.56 -5.18 9.43
N ILE A 166 9.52 -4.39 9.71
CA ILE A 166 9.23 -3.19 8.92
C ILE A 166 10.31 -2.12 9.13
N ASN A 167 10.65 -1.81 10.38
CA ASN A 167 11.68 -0.81 10.72
C ASN A 167 13.04 -1.21 10.15
N HIS A 168 13.41 -2.49 10.29
CA HIS A 168 14.69 -3.01 9.81
C HIS A 168 14.80 -3.00 8.28
N LYS A 169 13.71 -3.36 7.58
CA LYS A 169 13.72 -3.54 6.13
C LYS A 169 13.47 -2.23 5.36
N PHE A 170 12.60 -1.36 5.86
CA PHE A 170 12.09 -0.21 5.09
C PHE A 170 12.46 1.16 5.66
N LYS A 171 13.18 1.24 6.79
CA LYS A 171 13.58 2.52 7.43
C LYS A 171 12.42 3.53 7.44
N LEU A 172 11.30 3.13 8.07
CA LEU A 172 10.00 3.81 8.04
C LEU A 172 10.08 5.35 7.99
N ASN A 173 9.80 5.94 6.82
CA ASN A 173 9.34 7.32 6.72
C ASN A 173 7.94 7.37 7.34
N HIS A 174 7.85 7.60 8.66
CA HIS A 174 6.58 7.54 9.41
C HIS A 174 5.63 8.67 8.98
N ASN A 175 4.55 8.32 8.29
CA ASN A 175 3.46 9.24 7.98
C ASN A 175 2.23 8.82 8.79
N ARG A 176 2.11 9.36 10.01
CA ARG A 176 1.04 9.02 10.96
C ARG A 176 -0.20 9.88 10.70
N MET A 177 -1.35 9.22 10.59
CA MET A 177 -2.66 9.84 10.63
C MET A 177 -3.10 9.98 12.09
N ALA A 178 -3.32 11.22 12.55
CA ALA A 178 -3.92 11.49 13.85
C ALA A 178 -5.39 11.05 13.86
N SER A 179 -5.89 10.57 15.00
CA SER A 179 -7.33 10.27 15.11
C SER A 179 -8.16 11.55 15.06
N THR A 180 -9.45 11.44 14.75
CA THR A 180 -10.35 12.61 14.77
C THR A 180 -10.39 13.26 16.15
N GLU A 181 -10.35 12.48 17.24
CA GLU A 181 -10.26 13.03 18.60
C GLU A 181 -8.95 13.78 18.84
N GLU A 182 -7.80 13.23 18.41
CA GLU A 182 -6.50 13.87 18.54
C GLU A 182 -6.43 15.18 17.74
N VAL A 183 -7.04 15.23 16.56
CA VAL A 183 -7.16 16.45 15.77
C VAL A 183 -8.01 17.49 16.49
N ILE A 184 -9.16 17.09 17.07
CA ILE A 184 -10.03 18.00 17.83
C ILE A 184 -9.32 18.53 19.08
N ASP A 185 -8.68 17.66 19.86
CA ASP A 185 -7.94 18.05 21.08
C ASP A 185 -6.79 19.00 20.77
N ASN A 186 -6.07 18.77 19.67
CA ASN A 186 -5.00 19.67 19.22
C ASN A 186 -5.52 21.03 18.75
N ILE A 187 -6.73 21.08 18.16
CA ILE A 187 -7.40 22.35 17.84
C ILE A 187 -7.79 23.06 19.14
N LEU A 188 -8.40 22.36 20.09
CA LEU A 188 -8.85 22.94 21.37
C LEU A 188 -7.68 23.49 22.20
N LYS A 189 -6.54 22.78 22.26
CA LYS A 189 -5.32 23.23 22.96
C LYS A 189 -4.62 24.42 22.33
N LYS A 190 -4.84 24.69 21.03
CA LYS A 190 -4.27 25.86 20.33
C LYS A 190 -5.09 27.14 20.53
N VAL A 191 -6.31 27.02 21.05
CA VAL A 191 -7.25 28.14 21.26
C VAL A 191 -7.36 28.50 22.75
N SER A 192 -6.75 27.71 23.64
CA SER A 192 -6.53 27.98 25.07
C SER A 192 -5.17 28.61 25.33
#